data_AF-A0A4V3DP40-F1
#
_entry.id   AF-A0A4V3DP40-F1
#
_cell.length_a   1.000
_cell.length_b   1.000
_cell.length_c   1.000
_cell.angle_alpha   90.00
_cell.angle_beta   90.00
_cell.angle_gamma   90.00
#
_symmetry.space_group_name_H-M   'P 1'
#
loop_
_entity.id
_entity.type
_entity.pdbx_description
1 polymer ?
#
loop_
_entity_poly.entity_id
_entity_poly.type
_entity_poly.pdbx_seq_one_letter_code
_entity_poly.pdbx_strand_id
1 'polypeptide(L)'
;MSMEHPRNHRHALALTALMTGLASTSAPAQEGKEPTLSYPRVEPCSERYPPVATPQPDLAAKDAQAGVRQGFGTTRDWGVDDNVELLDAGATGLEEPGLRVHYPEGTSSPGDTKEGGAGFYADPAGLAGAERACLTYQVRFEPGFDFVKGGKLPGLYGGEAPSGGDEVDGESGFSMRFMWREAGQGELYEYVASQDEKFGASVGRGLWSFPTGEWVTIEQEVVLNTPGEADGLARVWINGVPVLEQSEIVYRTTEEVTIDGLMFSTFFGGNGKEWRTPVDQHADFAAFRFYAPSS
;
A
#
# COMPACT_ATOMS: atom_id res chain seq x y z
N MET A 1 -32.03 74.55 28.35
CA MET A 1 -33.12 73.64 27.97
C MET A 1 -32.86 72.31 28.66
N SER A 2 -33.40 72.20 29.87
CA SER A 2 -33.54 70.93 30.59
C SER A 2 -34.71 70.16 29.99
N MET A 3 -34.59 68.84 29.85
CA MET A 3 -35.77 67.98 29.71
C MET A 3 -35.60 66.75 30.60
N GLU A 4 -36.66 66.58 31.39
CA GLU A 4 -36.89 65.57 32.40
C GLU A 4 -37.15 64.17 31.82
N HIS A 5 -36.87 63.18 32.66
CA HIS A 5 -37.40 61.81 32.57
C HIS A 5 -38.92 61.75 32.79
N PRO A 6 -39.58 60.74 32.21
CA PRO A 6 -40.77 60.15 32.82
C PRO A 6 -40.55 58.69 33.25
N ARG A 7 -41.18 58.35 34.38
CA ARG A 7 -41.39 57.01 34.94
C ARG A 7 -42.39 56.20 34.10
N ASN A 8 -42.28 54.87 34.12
CA ASN A 8 -43.44 54.01 34.44
C ASN A 8 -43.06 52.58 34.86
N HIS A 9 -43.74 52.09 35.90
CA HIS A 9 -43.70 50.74 36.45
C HIS A 9 -44.42 49.73 35.56
N ARG A 10 -44.02 48.43 35.63
CA ARG A 10 -44.96 47.31 35.77
C ARG A 10 -44.26 45.98 36.11
N HIS A 11 -44.96 45.21 36.94
CA HIS A 11 -44.62 43.93 37.56
C HIS A 11 -44.72 42.72 36.62
N ALA A 12 -44.33 41.56 37.16
CA ALA A 12 -44.75 40.18 36.82
C ALA A 12 -43.89 39.46 35.78
N LEU A 13 -43.58 38.16 35.87
CA LEU A 13 -43.95 37.08 36.79
C LEU A 13 -42.87 35.98 36.61
N ALA A 14 -42.53 35.26 37.67
CA ALA A 14 -41.69 34.07 37.59
C ALA A 14 -42.41 32.95 36.83
N LEU A 15 -41.73 32.29 35.89
CA LEU A 15 -42.14 31.01 35.33
C LEU A 15 -41.02 29.99 35.58
N THR A 16 -41.29 29.08 36.52
CA THR A 16 -40.46 27.92 36.82
C THR A 16 -40.67 26.87 35.74
N ALA A 17 -39.63 26.54 34.96
CA ALA A 17 -39.65 25.40 34.05
C ALA A 17 -38.84 24.26 34.65
N LEU A 18 -39.53 23.17 35.02
CA LEU A 18 -38.93 21.87 35.33
C LEU A 18 -38.33 21.30 34.04
N MET A 19 -37.00 21.19 33.98
CA MET A 19 -36.31 20.36 32.98
C MET A 19 -36.15 18.96 33.56
N THR A 20 -37.01 18.03 33.13
CA THR A 20 -36.78 16.59 33.30
C THR A 20 -35.70 16.15 32.31
N GLY A 21 -34.50 15.86 32.82
CA GLY A 21 -33.42 15.28 32.03
C GLY A 21 -33.71 13.81 31.73
N LEU A 22 -33.93 13.48 30.45
CA LEU A 22 -33.83 12.12 29.94
C LEU A 22 -32.34 11.83 29.73
N ALA A 23 -31.75 11.01 30.60
CA ALA A 23 -30.42 10.48 30.39
C ALA A 23 -30.48 9.41 29.28
N SER A 24 -30.12 9.80 28.07
CA SER A 24 -29.82 8.87 26.98
C SER A 24 -28.44 8.25 27.24
N THR A 25 -28.43 7.01 27.72
CA THR A 25 -27.23 6.17 27.78
C THR A 25 -26.86 5.80 26.34
N SER A 26 -25.96 6.56 25.74
CA SER A 26 -25.21 6.07 24.58
C SER A 26 -24.15 5.11 25.10
N ALA A 27 -24.18 3.87 24.61
CA ALA A 27 -23.05 2.97 24.75
C ALA A 27 -21.86 3.60 23.99
N PRO A 28 -20.64 3.58 24.55
CA PRO A 28 -19.48 4.04 23.79
C PRO A 28 -19.31 3.15 22.57
N ALA A 29 -19.19 3.77 21.39
CA ALA A 29 -18.66 3.11 20.22
C ALA A 29 -17.28 2.55 20.58
N GLN A 30 -16.97 1.31 20.19
CA GLN A 30 -15.60 0.81 20.26
C GLN A 30 -14.76 1.70 19.34
N GLU A 31 -13.91 2.54 19.93
CA GLU A 31 -12.81 3.17 19.22
C GLU A 31 -11.96 2.03 18.65
N GLY A 32 -11.89 1.91 17.32
CA GLY A 32 -10.96 1.01 16.66
C GLY A 32 -9.56 1.32 17.17
N LYS A 33 -8.85 0.29 17.63
CA LYS A 33 -7.49 0.43 18.14
C LYS A 33 -6.60 0.91 16.99
N GLU A 34 -6.12 2.15 17.04
CA GLU A 34 -5.14 2.64 16.06
C GLU A 34 -3.91 1.70 16.05
N PRO A 35 -3.32 1.43 14.87
CA PRO A 35 -2.20 0.51 14.77
C PRO A 35 -1.02 1.01 15.63
N THR A 36 -0.35 0.07 16.30
CA THR A 36 0.83 0.38 17.11
C THR A 36 2.02 0.63 16.17
N LEU A 37 2.33 1.90 15.90
CA LEU A 37 3.41 2.30 14.99
C LEU A 37 4.68 2.69 15.73
N SER A 38 5.81 2.26 15.19
CA SER A 38 7.15 2.64 15.61
C SER A 38 8.12 2.63 14.41
N TYR A 39 9.42 2.51 14.69
CA TYR A 39 10.46 2.40 13.67
C TYR A 39 11.29 1.13 13.94
N PRO A 40 11.72 0.40 12.90
CA PRO A 40 12.54 -0.79 13.06
C PRO A 40 13.79 -0.51 13.91
N ARG A 41 14.05 -1.38 14.88
CA ARG A 41 15.27 -1.38 15.71
C ARG A 41 16.27 -2.48 15.33
N VAL A 42 16.07 -3.04 14.15
CA VAL A 42 16.90 -4.08 13.54
C VAL A 42 17.37 -3.58 12.19
N GLU A 43 18.46 -4.15 11.70
CA GLU A 43 18.93 -3.87 10.34
C GLU A 43 17.88 -4.29 9.31
N PRO A 44 17.95 -3.73 8.08
CA PRO A 44 17.15 -4.20 6.96
C PRO A 44 17.24 -5.73 6.83
N CYS A 45 16.13 -6.37 6.49
CA CYS A 45 16.12 -7.82 6.36
C CYS A 45 16.95 -8.34 5.19
N SER A 46 17.24 -7.53 4.17
CA SER A 46 18.23 -7.86 3.14
C SER A 46 19.64 -8.10 3.70
N GLU A 47 19.95 -7.56 4.89
CA GLU A 47 21.19 -7.82 5.62
C GLU A 47 21.10 -9.00 6.59
N ARG A 48 19.88 -9.43 6.93
CA ARG A 48 19.63 -10.51 7.91
C ARG A 48 19.27 -11.84 7.29
N TYR A 49 18.67 -11.86 6.11
CA TYR A 49 18.17 -13.05 5.44
C TYR A 49 18.94 -13.30 4.14
N PRO A 50 19.22 -14.56 3.79
CA PRO A 50 19.79 -14.88 2.48
C PRO A 50 18.79 -14.58 1.35
N PRO A 51 19.27 -14.19 0.15
CA PRO A 51 18.41 -14.02 -1.01
C PRO A 51 17.88 -15.39 -1.47
N VAL A 52 16.60 -15.44 -1.81
CA VAL A 52 15.92 -16.65 -2.29
C VAL A 52 15.42 -16.54 -3.73
N ALA A 53 15.25 -15.32 -4.25
CA ALA A 53 14.95 -15.06 -5.66
C ALA A 53 15.37 -13.65 -6.08
N THR A 54 15.74 -13.48 -7.35
CA THR A 54 16.14 -12.21 -7.97
C THR A 54 15.53 -12.07 -9.37
N PRO A 55 14.18 -12.07 -9.50
CA PRO A 55 13.55 -12.06 -10.81
C PRO A 55 13.80 -10.74 -11.53
N GLN A 56 13.89 -10.85 -12.85
CA GLN A 56 14.10 -9.73 -13.76
C GLN A 56 13.43 -10.04 -15.09
N PRO A 57 12.96 -9.05 -15.87
CA PRO A 57 12.31 -9.33 -17.15
C PRO A 57 13.25 -10.04 -18.13
N ASP A 58 12.71 -10.97 -18.91
CA ASP A 58 13.45 -11.58 -20.03
C ASP A 58 13.41 -10.66 -21.26
N LEU A 59 14.54 -10.00 -21.53
CA LEU A 59 14.69 -9.09 -22.66
C LEU A 59 14.76 -9.79 -24.02
N ALA A 60 14.98 -11.11 -24.06
CA ALA A 60 14.98 -11.89 -25.29
C ALA A 60 13.55 -12.31 -25.71
N ALA A 61 12.55 -12.06 -24.87
CA ALA A 61 11.17 -12.37 -25.16
C ALA A 61 10.62 -11.56 -26.34
N LYS A 62 9.60 -12.11 -26.99
CA LYS A 62 8.95 -11.52 -28.18
C LYS A 62 8.18 -10.21 -27.91
N ASP A 63 7.74 -10.01 -26.67
CA ASP A 63 6.94 -8.88 -26.21
C ASP A 63 7.06 -8.74 -24.69
N ALA A 64 6.59 -7.61 -24.14
CA ALA A 64 6.71 -7.30 -22.72
C ALA A 64 5.98 -8.31 -21.82
N GLN A 65 4.79 -8.75 -22.23
CA GLN A 65 4.02 -9.75 -21.49
C GLN A 65 4.78 -11.08 -21.37
N ALA A 66 5.39 -11.55 -22.46
CA ALA A 66 6.21 -12.76 -22.43
C ALA A 66 7.47 -12.56 -21.58
N GLY A 67 8.12 -11.39 -21.64
CA GLY A 67 9.31 -11.09 -20.85
C GLY A 67 9.04 -11.04 -19.35
N VAL A 68 7.92 -10.44 -18.94
CA VAL A 68 7.47 -10.45 -17.54
C VAL A 68 7.11 -11.87 -17.11
N ARG A 69 6.31 -12.61 -17.89
CA ARG A 69 5.92 -13.99 -17.55
C ARG A 69 7.12 -14.91 -17.37
N GLN A 70 8.09 -14.86 -18.28
CA GLN A 70 9.29 -15.70 -18.23
C GLN A 70 10.23 -15.29 -17.11
N GLY A 71 10.44 -13.98 -16.94
CA GLY A 71 11.39 -13.42 -15.98
C GLY A 71 10.94 -13.48 -14.52
N PHE A 72 9.64 -13.29 -14.28
CA PHE A 72 9.04 -13.30 -12.94
C PHE A 72 8.26 -14.58 -12.63
N GLY A 73 8.08 -15.48 -13.61
CA GLY A 73 7.32 -16.72 -13.43
C GLY A 73 5.82 -16.49 -13.26
N THR A 74 5.27 -15.42 -13.84
CA THR A 74 3.89 -15.00 -13.53
C THR A 74 2.83 -15.89 -14.17
N THR A 75 1.72 -16.08 -13.47
CA THR A 75 0.56 -16.88 -13.92
C THR A 75 -0.69 -16.06 -14.16
N ARG A 76 -0.74 -14.84 -13.62
CA ARG A 76 -1.85 -13.90 -13.72
C ARG A 76 -1.27 -12.51 -13.98
N ASP A 77 -1.80 -11.82 -15.01
CA ASP A 77 -1.37 -10.47 -15.38
C ASP A 77 -2.51 -9.67 -16.04
N TRP A 78 -2.42 -8.35 -15.97
CA TRP A 78 -3.27 -7.38 -16.66
C TRP A 78 -2.46 -6.13 -17.03
N GLY A 79 -2.84 -5.44 -18.11
CA GLY A 79 -2.18 -4.23 -18.61
C GLY A 79 -0.71 -4.39 -19.06
N VAL A 80 -0.10 -5.58 -18.97
CA VAL A 80 1.34 -5.76 -19.26
C VAL A 80 1.63 -5.65 -20.76
N ASP A 81 0.74 -6.16 -21.61
CA ASP A 81 0.86 -6.08 -23.07
C ASP A 81 0.70 -4.65 -23.61
N ASP A 82 -0.13 -3.84 -22.96
CA ASP A 82 -0.46 -2.48 -23.39
C ASP A 82 0.40 -1.39 -22.75
N ASN A 83 0.80 -1.55 -21.48
CA ASN A 83 1.35 -0.46 -20.66
C ASN A 83 2.77 -0.71 -20.14
N VAL A 84 3.41 -1.84 -20.47
CA VAL A 84 4.78 -2.14 -19.99
C VAL A 84 5.80 -2.14 -21.11
N GLU A 85 6.88 -1.39 -20.90
CA GLU A 85 8.10 -1.45 -21.69
C GLU A 85 9.20 -2.16 -20.88
N LEU A 86 9.96 -3.06 -21.51
CA LEU A 86 11.11 -3.69 -20.89
C LEU A 86 12.34 -2.80 -21.08
N LEU A 87 12.98 -2.43 -19.99
CA LEU A 87 14.19 -1.61 -19.97
C LEU A 87 15.42 -2.49 -19.86
N ASP A 88 16.43 -2.22 -20.70
CA ASP A 88 17.76 -2.82 -20.51
C ASP A 88 18.54 -2.13 -19.38
N ALA A 89 19.69 -2.71 -19.04
CA ALA A 89 20.58 -2.20 -17.99
C ALA A 89 21.10 -0.77 -18.26
N GLY A 90 21.20 -0.36 -19.52
CA GLY A 90 21.61 0.98 -19.91
C GLY A 90 20.48 1.99 -19.68
N ALA A 91 19.24 1.62 -19.98
CA ALA A 91 18.06 2.45 -19.79
C ALA A 91 17.71 2.65 -18.30
N THR A 92 17.89 1.63 -17.46
CA THR A 92 17.70 1.77 -16.00
C THR A 92 18.82 2.57 -15.35
N GLY A 93 20.06 2.43 -15.85
CA GLY A 93 21.26 2.97 -15.21
C GLY A 93 21.66 2.23 -13.94
N LEU A 94 21.10 1.04 -13.69
CA LEU A 94 21.33 0.23 -12.49
C LEU A 94 22.19 -1.01 -12.76
N GLU A 95 22.73 -1.16 -13.98
CA GLU A 95 23.41 -2.38 -14.45
C GLU A 95 22.52 -3.64 -14.47
N GLU A 96 21.21 -3.47 -14.26
CA GLU A 96 20.19 -4.52 -14.26
C GLU A 96 18.98 -4.07 -15.09
N PRO A 97 18.29 -4.98 -15.80
CA PRO A 97 17.09 -4.64 -16.56
C PRO A 97 15.91 -4.31 -15.63
N GLY A 98 14.88 -3.69 -16.20
CA GLY A 98 13.72 -3.21 -15.44
C GLY A 98 12.46 -3.13 -16.28
N LEU A 99 11.41 -2.60 -15.66
CA LEU A 99 10.10 -2.37 -16.26
C LEU A 99 9.83 -0.87 -16.23
N ARG A 100 9.39 -0.31 -17.35
CA ARG A 100 8.69 0.98 -17.37
C ARG A 100 7.21 0.70 -17.45
N VAL A 101 6.44 1.27 -16.54
CA VAL A 101 4.98 1.18 -16.54
C VAL A 101 4.38 2.52 -16.91
N HIS A 102 3.58 2.54 -17.96
CA HIS A 102 2.90 3.72 -18.47
C HIS A 102 1.51 3.88 -17.83
N TYR A 103 1.16 5.12 -17.53
CA TYR A 103 -0.13 5.57 -17.05
C TYR A 103 -0.67 6.60 -18.07
N PRO A 104 -1.48 6.16 -19.04
CA PRO A 104 -2.02 7.07 -20.06
C PRO A 104 -2.94 8.13 -19.46
N GLU A 105 -2.98 9.32 -20.06
CA GLU A 105 -3.85 10.43 -19.66
C GLU A 105 -5.30 9.95 -19.43
N GLY A 106 -5.89 10.39 -18.31
CA GLY A 106 -7.27 10.10 -17.97
C GLY A 106 -7.50 8.71 -17.39
N THR A 107 -6.45 7.91 -17.16
CA THR A 107 -6.57 6.59 -16.51
C THR A 107 -6.49 6.66 -14.99
N SER A 108 -7.21 5.78 -14.30
CA SER A 108 -7.18 5.57 -12.84
C SER A 108 -7.22 4.06 -12.53
N SER A 109 -8.13 3.61 -11.67
CA SER A 109 -8.24 2.19 -11.32
C SER A 109 -8.69 1.39 -12.54
N PRO A 110 -8.26 0.11 -12.69
CA PRO A 110 -8.72 -0.75 -13.78
C PRO A 110 -10.25 -0.93 -13.85
N GLY A 111 -10.97 -0.67 -12.75
CA GLY A 111 -12.42 -0.71 -12.69
C GLY A 111 -13.14 0.61 -13.02
N ASP A 112 -12.44 1.74 -13.13
CA ASP A 112 -13.02 3.07 -13.41
C ASP A 112 -12.89 3.45 -14.89
N THR A 113 -11.71 3.22 -15.49
CA THR A 113 -11.40 3.68 -16.85
C THR A 113 -10.76 2.58 -17.71
N LYS A 114 -10.31 2.91 -18.92
CA LYS A 114 -9.33 2.07 -19.63
C LYS A 114 -8.14 1.80 -18.70
N GLU A 115 -7.56 0.61 -18.78
CA GLU A 115 -6.41 0.20 -18.00
C GLU A 115 -5.22 1.14 -18.24
N GLY A 116 -4.80 1.83 -17.17
CA GLY A 116 -3.50 2.47 -17.06
C GLY A 116 -2.69 1.78 -15.97
N GLY A 117 -1.40 1.63 -16.21
CA GLY A 117 -0.55 0.82 -15.36
C GLY A 117 -0.65 -0.67 -15.66
N ALA A 118 -0.16 -1.50 -14.73
CA ALA A 118 -0.09 -2.94 -14.91
C ALA A 118 -0.12 -3.67 -13.56
N GLY A 119 -0.46 -4.96 -13.62
CA GLY A 119 -0.33 -5.85 -12.48
C GLY A 119 -0.08 -7.29 -12.86
N PHE A 120 0.64 -8.00 -11.99
CA PHE A 120 0.95 -9.41 -12.10
C PHE A 120 1.35 -10.00 -10.76
N TYR A 121 1.31 -11.32 -10.65
CA TYR A 121 1.68 -12.05 -9.44
C TYR A 121 2.88 -12.95 -9.72
N ALA A 122 3.83 -12.98 -8.79
CA ALA A 122 5.00 -13.85 -8.84
C ALA A 122 5.19 -14.57 -7.50
N ASP A 123 5.31 -15.89 -7.56
CA ASP A 123 5.39 -16.83 -6.46
C ASP A 123 6.73 -17.60 -6.50
N PRO A 124 7.86 -16.93 -6.19
CA PRO A 124 9.17 -17.57 -6.29
C PRO A 124 9.25 -18.79 -5.37
N ALA A 125 9.68 -19.93 -5.90
CA ALA A 125 9.73 -21.19 -5.17
C ALA A 125 10.52 -21.14 -3.85
N GLY A 126 11.47 -20.21 -3.72
CA GLY A 126 12.22 -19.97 -2.49
C GLY A 126 11.40 -19.38 -1.32
N LEU A 127 10.14 -18.99 -1.55
CA LEU A 127 9.19 -18.55 -0.52
C LEU A 127 8.16 -19.62 -0.15
N ALA A 128 8.21 -20.81 -0.73
CA ALA A 128 7.25 -21.87 -0.41
C ALA A 128 7.22 -22.16 1.10
N GLY A 129 6.08 -21.94 1.74
CA GLY A 129 5.90 -22.14 3.18
C GLY A 129 6.45 -21.01 4.06
N ALA A 130 6.82 -19.85 3.50
CA ALA A 130 7.46 -18.78 4.25
C ALA A 130 6.49 -18.09 5.22
N GLU A 131 6.89 -17.99 6.50
CA GLU A 131 6.20 -17.17 7.51
C GLU A 131 6.86 -15.81 7.71
N ARG A 132 8.07 -15.65 7.15
CA ARG A 132 8.85 -14.41 7.18
C ARG A 132 9.50 -14.24 5.84
N ALA A 133 9.28 -13.09 5.22
CA ALA A 133 9.87 -12.80 3.93
C ALA A 133 10.11 -11.31 3.77
N CYS A 134 11.00 -11.03 2.84
CA CYS A 134 11.33 -9.70 2.43
C CYS A 134 11.26 -9.51 0.94
N LEU A 135 10.87 -8.29 0.57
CA LEU A 135 10.87 -7.81 -0.79
C LEU A 135 11.67 -6.51 -0.82
N THR A 136 12.67 -6.46 -1.70
CA THR A 136 13.32 -5.21 -2.08
C THR A 136 13.09 -4.93 -3.56
N TYR A 137 12.82 -3.69 -3.92
CA TYR A 137 12.85 -3.23 -5.31
C TYR A 137 13.16 -1.74 -5.37
N GLN A 138 13.55 -1.26 -6.55
CA GLN A 138 13.70 0.16 -6.81
C GLN A 138 12.55 0.68 -7.64
N VAL A 139 12.08 1.89 -7.33
CA VAL A 139 11.08 2.63 -8.10
C VAL A 139 11.61 4.02 -8.44
N ARG A 140 11.34 4.50 -9.66
CA ARG A 140 11.61 5.87 -10.09
C ARG A 140 10.40 6.42 -10.82
N PHE A 141 9.72 7.38 -10.22
CA PHE A 141 8.75 8.19 -10.95
C PHE A 141 9.48 9.12 -11.91
N GLU A 142 8.94 9.37 -13.10
CA GLU A 142 9.62 10.25 -14.05
C GLU A 142 9.78 11.69 -13.50
N PRO A 143 10.76 12.47 -13.97
CA PRO A 143 10.91 13.86 -13.55
C PRO A 143 9.63 14.67 -13.78
N GLY A 144 9.09 15.29 -12.71
CA GLY A 144 7.86 16.08 -12.80
C GLY A 144 6.56 15.27 -12.77
N PHE A 145 6.60 13.98 -12.43
CA PHE A 145 5.41 13.14 -12.24
C PHE A 145 4.35 13.83 -11.37
N ASP A 146 3.11 13.85 -11.86
CA ASP A 146 1.95 14.37 -11.13
C ASP A 146 1.31 13.24 -10.33
N PHE A 147 1.53 13.25 -9.02
CA PHE A 147 1.03 12.22 -8.11
C PHE A 147 -0.50 12.21 -7.97
N VAL A 148 -1.20 13.29 -8.35
CA VAL A 148 -2.64 13.48 -8.14
C VAL A 148 -2.99 13.07 -6.70
N LYS A 149 -4.03 12.26 -6.49
CA LYS A 149 -4.45 11.77 -5.16
C LYS A 149 -3.74 10.51 -4.69
N GLY A 150 -3.00 9.86 -5.59
CA GLY A 150 -2.29 8.64 -5.27
C GLY A 150 -2.47 7.50 -6.27
N GLY A 151 -1.75 6.42 -6.01
CA GLY A 151 -1.79 5.19 -6.80
C GLY A 151 -1.07 4.05 -6.10
N LYS A 152 -1.20 2.85 -6.65
CA LYS A 152 -0.68 1.61 -6.04
C LYS A 152 0.76 1.35 -6.43
N LEU A 153 1.48 0.71 -5.52
CA LEU A 153 2.83 0.21 -5.71
C LEU A 153 2.92 -1.26 -5.28
N PRO A 154 3.86 -2.02 -5.86
CA PRO A 154 4.04 -3.45 -5.57
C PRO A 154 4.32 -3.75 -4.10
N GLY A 155 3.90 -4.93 -3.61
CA GLY A 155 4.22 -5.41 -2.28
C GLY A 155 4.00 -6.91 -2.11
N LEU A 156 4.29 -7.44 -0.92
CA LEU A 156 4.12 -8.86 -0.60
C LEU A 156 2.64 -9.25 -0.47
N TYR A 157 2.33 -10.51 -0.76
CA TYR A 157 1.01 -11.10 -0.53
C TYR A 157 1.10 -12.55 -0.06
N GLY A 158 -0.04 -13.09 0.41
CA GLY A 158 -0.26 -14.50 0.65
C GLY A 158 -1.69 -14.91 0.31
N GLY A 159 -1.88 -16.18 -0.05
CA GLY A 159 -3.18 -16.74 -0.43
C GLY A 159 -3.78 -16.07 -1.66
N GLU A 160 -5.07 -15.74 -1.59
CA GLU A 160 -5.82 -15.15 -2.70
C GLU A 160 -5.43 -13.71 -3.06
N ALA A 161 -4.61 -13.05 -2.22
CA ALA A 161 -4.18 -11.66 -2.37
C ALA A 161 -5.35 -10.65 -2.45
N PRO A 162 -6.18 -10.55 -1.40
CA PRO A 162 -7.39 -9.71 -1.39
C PRO A 162 -7.10 -8.26 -1.78
N SER A 163 -7.98 -7.68 -2.60
CA SER A 163 -7.87 -6.32 -3.11
C SER A 163 -9.21 -5.73 -3.50
N GLY A 164 -9.31 -4.47 -3.94
CA GLY A 164 -10.54 -3.93 -4.54
C GLY A 164 -11.78 -3.86 -3.63
N GLY A 165 -11.66 -4.25 -2.36
CA GLY A 165 -12.75 -4.36 -1.40
C GLY A 165 -13.16 -5.79 -1.07
N ASP A 166 -12.35 -6.78 -1.45
CA ASP A 166 -12.46 -8.16 -1.00
C ASP A 166 -12.39 -8.23 0.53
N GLU A 167 -13.17 -9.13 1.12
CA GLU A 167 -13.16 -9.41 2.56
C GLU A 167 -11.88 -10.15 2.96
N VAL A 168 -11.41 -9.92 4.19
CA VAL A 168 -10.22 -10.57 4.74
C VAL A 168 -10.59 -11.27 6.04
N ASP A 169 -10.68 -12.59 5.99
CA ASP A 169 -11.09 -13.46 7.11
C ASP A 169 -9.91 -14.07 7.88
N GLY A 170 -8.70 -13.97 7.32
CA GLY A 170 -7.49 -14.62 7.83
C GLY A 170 -7.31 -16.08 7.40
N GLU A 171 -8.24 -16.62 6.60
CA GLU A 171 -8.17 -17.98 6.05
C GLU A 171 -7.80 -17.94 4.56
N SER A 172 -8.25 -16.91 3.84
CA SER A 172 -8.13 -16.82 2.38
C SER A 172 -6.84 -16.16 1.90
N GLY A 173 -6.30 -15.19 2.65
CA GLY A 173 -5.05 -14.51 2.29
C GLY A 173 -4.93 -13.08 2.81
N PHE A 174 -3.85 -12.40 2.42
CA PHE A 174 -3.58 -11.00 2.75
C PHE A 174 -2.81 -10.30 1.63
N SER A 175 -2.82 -8.96 1.59
CA SER A 175 -1.95 -8.20 0.68
C SER A 175 -1.36 -6.96 1.35
N MET A 176 -0.07 -6.72 1.12
CA MET A 176 0.73 -5.66 1.75
C MET A 176 1.34 -4.75 0.68
N ARG A 177 0.51 -4.11 -0.13
CA ARG A 177 0.98 -3.19 -1.18
C ARG A 177 1.44 -1.87 -0.57
N PHE A 178 2.03 -1.03 -1.41
CA PHE A 178 2.27 0.36 -1.07
C PHE A 178 1.34 1.27 -1.85
N MET A 179 1.26 2.53 -1.43
CA MET A 179 0.69 3.60 -2.22
C MET A 179 1.61 4.81 -2.23
N TRP A 180 1.58 5.54 -3.35
CA TRP A 180 1.87 6.97 -3.32
C TRP A 180 0.58 7.76 -3.11
N ARG A 181 0.74 9.00 -2.64
CA ARG A 181 -0.32 9.99 -2.39
C ARG A 181 0.13 11.35 -2.92
N GLU A 182 -0.71 12.36 -2.69
CA GLU A 182 -0.40 13.77 -3.00
C GLU A 182 1.02 14.14 -2.54
N ALA A 183 1.70 14.94 -3.37
CA ALA A 183 3.08 15.37 -3.15
C ALA A 183 4.10 14.22 -2.94
N GLY A 184 3.79 13.02 -3.47
CA GLY A 184 4.68 11.86 -3.40
C GLY A 184 4.72 11.18 -2.04
N GLN A 185 3.85 11.53 -1.09
CA GLN A 185 3.80 10.84 0.20
C GLN A 185 3.58 9.33 0.01
N GLY A 186 4.34 8.52 0.72
CA GLY A 186 4.16 7.08 0.72
C GLY A 186 3.32 6.59 1.89
N GLU A 187 2.64 5.45 1.71
CA GLU A 187 2.00 4.69 2.78
C GLU A 187 2.09 3.19 2.49
N LEU A 188 2.05 2.38 3.55
CA LEU A 188 1.75 0.96 3.47
C LEU A 188 0.23 0.82 3.34
N TYR A 189 -0.22 -0.04 2.42
CA TYR A 189 -1.62 -0.22 2.09
C TYR A 189 -2.00 -1.69 2.20
N GLU A 190 -2.59 -2.06 3.33
CA GLU A 190 -2.73 -3.44 3.76
C GLU A 190 -4.18 -3.94 3.72
N TYR A 191 -4.36 -5.21 3.34
CA TYR A 191 -5.57 -6.00 3.53
C TYR A 191 -5.21 -7.16 4.45
N VAL A 192 -5.60 -7.07 5.72
CA VAL A 192 -5.27 -8.03 6.79
C VAL A 192 -6.49 -8.27 7.69
N ALA A 193 -6.57 -9.43 8.33
CA ALA A 193 -7.73 -9.85 9.12
C ALA A 193 -7.96 -9.02 10.39
N SER A 194 -6.91 -8.34 10.89
CA SER A 194 -7.04 -7.39 12.01
C SER A 194 -7.71 -6.07 11.64
N GLN A 195 -8.15 -5.86 10.39
CA GLN A 195 -8.83 -4.65 9.97
C GLN A 195 -10.34 -4.82 9.79
N ASP A 196 -11.07 -3.76 10.10
CA ASP A 196 -12.52 -3.64 9.92
C ASP A 196 -12.86 -2.57 8.85
N GLU A 197 -11.97 -2.42 7.86
CA GLU A 197 -12.17 -1.50 6.74
C GLU A 197 -12.64 -2.23 5.48
N LYS A 198 -13.59 -1.63 4.77
CA LYS A 198 -14.09 -2.17 3.49
C LYS A 198 -13.01 -2.21 2.41
N PHE A 199 -12.07 -1.29 2.45
CA PHE A 199 -10.90 -1.28 1.58
C PHE A 199 -9.67 -1.42 2.47
N GLY A 200 -8.49 -1.64 1.88
CA GLY A 200 -7.28 -1.71 2.70
C GLY A 200 -7.04 -0.41 3.46
N ALA A 201 -6.48 -0.49 4.68
CA ALA A 201 -6.15 0.72 5.42
C ALA A 201 -4.80 1.31 5.01
N SER A 202 -4.70 2.61 5.27
CA SER A 202 -3.51 3.41 5.07
C SER A 202 -2.68 3.46 6.34
N VAL A 203 -1.49 2.87 6.33
CA VAL A 203 -0.57 2.87 7.47
C VAL A 203 0.68 3.70 7.18
N GLY A 204 1.04 4.58 8.11
CA GLY A 204 2.28 5.35 8.04
C GLY A 204 2.33 6.40 6.92
N ARG A 205 1.17 6.89 6.44
CA ARG A 205 1.12 7.90 5.38
C ARG A 205 1.99 9.10 5.70
N GLY A 206 2.89 9.44 4.78
CA GLY A 206 3.74 10.62 4.86
C GLY A 206 4.94 10.47 5.80
N LEU A 207 5.18 9.28 6.38
CA LEU A 207 6.43 8.99 7.07
C LEU A 207 7.64 8.95 6.11
N TRP A 208 7.38 8.78 4.82
CA TRP A 208 8.33 8.97 3.73
C TRP A 208 7.65 9.60 2.51
N SER A 209 8.46 10.03 1.54
CA SER A 209 8.00 10.56 0.26
C SER A 209 8.88 10.08 -0.89
N PHE A 210 8.28 9.93 -2.07
CA PHE A 210 8.96 9.59 -3.31
C PHE A 210 9.34 10.86 -4.08
N PRO A 211 10.63 11.16 -4.27
CA PRO A 211 11.05 12.16 -5.24
C PRO A 211 10.74 11.73 -6.68
N THR A 212 10.61 12.71 -7.57
CA THR A 212 10.51 12.49 -9.01
C THR A 212 11.90 12.49 -9.65
N GLY A 213 12.15 11.62 -10.61
CA GLY A 213 13.41 11.56 -11.37
C GLY A 213 14.54 10.79 -10.68
N GLU A 214 14.33 10.30 -9.46
CA GLU A 214 15.33 9.59 -8.66
C GLU A 214 14.88 8.17 -8.33
N TRP A 215 15.83 7.24 -8.31
CA TRP A 215 15.58 5.88 -7.84
C TRP A 215 15.44 5.85 -6.31
N VAL A 216 14.41 5.16 -5.85
CA VAL A 216 14.14 4.90 -4.43
C VAL A 216 14.11 3.40 -4.21
N THR A 217 14.95 2.91 -3.32
CA THR A 217 14.90 1.52 -2.84
C THR A 217 13.83 1.40 -1.76
N ILE A 218 12.84 0.55 -2.00
CA ILE A 218 11.84 0.13 -1.02
C ILE A 218 12.25 -1.24 -0.52
N GLU A 219 12.27 -1.40 0.80
CA GLU A 219 12.43 -2.70 1.45
C GLU A 219 11.28 -2.94 2.42
N GLN A 220 10.60 -4.07 2.24
CA GLN A 220 9.47 -4.52 3.04
C GLN A 220 9.80 -5.85 3.69
N GLU A 221 9.63 -5.93 5.01
CA GLU A 221 9.61 -7.20 5.75
C GLU A 221 8.20 -7.48 6.27
N VAL A 222 7.73 -8.69 6.04
CA VAL A 222 6.49 -9.22 6.63
C VAL A 222 6.84 -10.42 7.50
N VAL A 223 6.31 -10.41 8.73
CA VAL A 223 6.38 -11.52 9.68
C VAL A 223 4.95 -11.89 10.04
N LEU A 224 4.51 -13.07 9.61
CA LEU A 224 3.15 -13.53 9.89
C LEU A 224 2.95 -13.75 11.39
N ASN A 225 1.71 -13.58 11.82
CA ASN A 225 1.33 -13.90 13.19
C ASN A 225 1.19 -15.42 13.39
N THR A 226 1.32 -15.83 14.65
CA THR A 226 0.90 -17.14 15.12
C THR A 226 -0.63 -17.20 15.09
N PRO A 227 -1.27 -18.23 14.50
CA PRO A 227 -2.72 -18.35 14.52
C PRO A 227 -3.30 -18.26 15.94
N GLY A 228 -4.25 -17.34 16.14
CA GLY A 228 -4.85 -17.04 17.45
C GLY A 228 -4.18 -15.93 18.25
N GLU A 229 -3.01 -15.46 17.82
CA GLU A 229 -2.26 -14.36 18.45
C GLU A 229 -2.13 -13.15 17.51
N ALA A 230 -2.03 -11.95 18.10
CA ALA A 230 -1.76 -10.71 17.39
C ALA A 230 -0.28 -10.32 17.57
N ASP A 231 0.62 -11.11 16.97
CA ASP A 231 2.08 -10.94 17.07
C ASP A 231 2.76 -10.73 15.69
N GLY A 232 1.98 -10.54 14.62
CA GLY A 232 2.49 -10.23 13.29
C GLY A 232 3.10 -8.84 13.19
N LEU A 233 4.06 -8.69 12.27
CA LEU A 233 4.81 -7.45 12.04
C LEU A 233 4.93 -7.10 10.55
N ALA A 234 4.85 -5.80 10.25
CA ALA A 234 5.30 -5.22 9.00
C ALA A 234 6.39 -4.19 9.27
N ARG A 235 7.47 -4.20 8.48
CA ARG A 235 8.53 -3.19 8.56
C ARG A 235 8.91 -2.67 7.20
N VAL A 236 9.28 -1.40 7.15
CA VAL A 236 9.64 -0.69 5.92
C VAL A 236 10.92 0.12 6.13
N TRP A 237 11.83 -0.02 5.18
CA TRP A 237 12.98 0.86 4.99
C TRP A 237 12.91 1.52 3.61
N ILE A 238 13.31 2.78 3.55
CA ILE A 238 13.39 3.56 2.30
C ILE A 238 14.82 4.03 2.15
N ASN A 239 15.49 3.63 1.08
CA ASN A 239 16.93 3.86 0.86
C ASN A 239 17.78 3.42 2.08
N GLY A 240 17.42 2.28 2.68
CA GLY A 240 18.08 1.74 3.88
C GLY A 240 17.72 2.44 5.20
N VAL A 241 16.92 3.50 5.17
CA VAL A 241 16.49 4.22 6.39
C VAL A 241 15.21 3.58 6.94
N PRO A 242 15.14 3.19 8.23
CA PRO A 242 13.93 2.65 8.84
C PRO A 242 12.84 3.73 8.94
N VAL A 243 11.66 3.50 8.34
CA VAL A 243 10.57 4.50 8.31
C VAL A 243 9.28 4.04 8.98
N LEU A 244 9.04 2.72 9.08
CA LEU A 244 7.81 2.18 9.65
C LEU A 244 8.03 0.79 10.24
N GLU A 245 7.58 0.56 11.46
CA GLU A 245 7.32 -0.77 12.03
C GLU A 245 5.89 -0.74 12.58
N GLN A 246 5.05 -1.66 12.12
CA GLN A 246 3.72 -1.90 12.65
C GLN A 246 3.71 -3.27 13.33
N SER A 247 3.17 -3.31 14.54
CA SER A 247 3.01 -4.55 15.32
C SER A 247 1.54 -4.89 15.56
N GLU A 248 1.32 -6.07 16.13
CA GLU A 248 -0.02 -6.59 16.47
C GLU A 248 -0.92 -6.82 15.25
N ILE A 249 -0.32 -7.17 14.11
CA ILE A 249 -1.06 -7.48 12.88
C ILE A 249 -1.55 -8.93 12.94
N VAL A 250 -2.81 -9.16 12.59
CA VAL A 250 -3.36 -10.50 12.33
C VAL A 250 -3.50 -10.66 10.84
N TYR A 251 -2.55 -11.36 10.23
CA TYR A 251 -2.57 -11.74 8.80
C TYR A 251 -3.44 -12.97 8.58
N ARG A 252 -3.36 -13.94 9.50
CA ARG A 252 -3.94 -15.26 9.34
C ARG A 252 -4.53 -15.82 10.63
N THR A 253 -5.52 -16.68 10.48
CA THR A 253 -6.15 -17.48 11.55
C THR A 253 -5.85 -18.98 11.40
N THR A 254 -5.17 -19.37 10.32
CA THR A 254 -4.73 -20.75 10.04
C THR A 254 -3.24 -20.77 9.66
N GLU A 255 -2.60 -21.93 9.75
CA GLU A 255 -1.21 -22.11 9.27
C GLU A 255 -1.11 -22.27 7.75
N GLU A 256 -2.24 -22.43 7.06
CA GLU A 256 -2.28 -22.67 5.61
C GLU A 256 -1.93 -21.42 4.80
N VAL A 257 -2.15 -20.23 5.38
CA VAL A 257 -1.76 -18.96 4.76
C VAL A 257 -0.30 -18.67 5.02
N THR A 258 0.50 -18.62 3.95
CA THR A 258 1.93 -18.28 3.97
C THR A 258 2.20 -17.03 3.13
N ILE A 259 3.44 -16.54 3.12
CA ILE A 259 3.86 -15.46 2.23
C ILE A 259 4.24 -16.08 0.89
N ASP A 260 3.43 -15.85 -0.15
CA ASP A 260 3.62 -16.51 -1.45
C ASP A 260 4.58 -15.75 -2.36
N GLY A 261 4.52 -14.41 -2.34
CA GLY A 261 5.44 -13.60 -3.14
C GLY A 261 4.96 -12.19 -3.42
N LEU A 262 5.16 -11.73 -4.66
CA LEU A 262 4.94 -10.36 -5.10
C LEU A 262 3.58 -10.20 -5.76
N MET A 263 2.80 -9.25 -5.24
CA MET A 263 1.68 -8.65 -5.93
C MET A 263 2.19 -7.36 -6.58
N PHE A 264 2.64 -7.46 -7.83
CA PHE A 264 2.95 -6.28 -8.62
C PHE A 264 1.62 -5.65 -9.05
N SER A 265 1.38 -4.43 -8.59
CA SER A 265 0.14 -3.73 -8.88
C SER A 265 0.42 -2.25 -8.82
N THR A 266 0.43 -1.60 -9.97
CA THR A 266 0.66 -0.16 -10.05
C THR A 266 -0.27 0.51 -11.06
N PHE A 267 -0.98 1.52 -10.58
CA PHE A 267 -1.97 2.29 -11.31
C PHE A 267 -2.38 3.51 -10.47
N PHE A 268 -2.90 4.55 -11.12
CA PHE A 268 -3.52 5.70 -10.44
C PHE A 268 -4.78 5.27 -9.70
N GLY A 269 -4.82 5.43 -8.39
CA GLY A 269 -5.54 4.48 -7.55
C GLY A 269 -6.64 5.10 -6.71
N GLY A 270 -7.86 4.93 -7.17
CA GLY A 270 -9.13 5.27 -6.53
C GLY A 270 -10.20 5.28 -7.63
N ASN A 271 -11.42 5.66 -7.31
CA ASN A 271 -12.49 5.77 -8.30
C ASN A 271 -12.94 7.22 -8.39
N GLY A 272 -13.05 7.75 -9.61
CA GLY A 272 -13.47 9.12 -9.86
C GLY A 272 -12.45 9.92 -10.67
N LYS A 273 -12.93 11.01 -11.28
CA LYS A 273 -12.13 11.85 -12.19
C LYS A 273 -10.91 12.45 -11.50
N GLU A 274 -11.02 12.72 -10.21
CA GLU A 274 -9.99 13.30 -9.37
C GLU A 274 -8.85 12.33 -9.01
N TRP A 275 -8.96 11.05 -9.39
CA TRP A 275 -7.88 10.07 -9.27
C TRP A 275 -7.12 9.88 -10.58
N ARG A 276 -7.64 10.40 -11.68
CA ARG A 276 -7.08 10.14 -13.00
C ARG A 276 -5.82 10.95 -13.21
N THR A 277 -4.80 10.33 -13.81
CA THR A 277 -3.63 11.07 -14.25
C THR A 277 -4.02 12.14 -15.28
N PRO A 278 -3.55 13.40 -15.15
CA PRO A 278 -3.91 14.48 -16.07
C PRO A 278 -3.07 14.48 -17.35
N VAL A 279 -2.04 13.63 -17.42
CA VAL A 279 -1.10 13.52 -18.53
C VAL A 279 -0.68 12.06 -18.73
N ASP A 280 -0.12 11.75 -19.89
CA ASP A 280 0.67 10.52 -20.03
C ASP A 280 1.90 10.62 -19.13
N GLN A 281 2.08 9.64 -18.25
CA GLN A 281 3.26 9.56 -17.40
C GLN A 281 3.65 8.12 -17.07
N HIS A 282 4.82 7.91 -16.47
CA HIS A 282 5.38 6.60 -16.20
C HIS A 282 6.18 6.52 -14.91
N ALA A 283 6.34 5.30 -14.43
CA ALA A 283 7.29 4.95 -13.38
C ALA A 283 8.12 3.74 -13.81
N ASP A 284 9.39 3.75 -13.45
CA ASP A 284 10.33 2.66 -13.72
C ASP A 284 10.51 1.82 -12.46
N PHE A 285 10.65 0.49 -12.63
CA PHE A 285 10.80 -0.50 -11.56
C PHE A 285 11.95 -1.45 -11.90
N ALA A 286 12.81 -1.75 -10.95
CA ALA A 286 13.95 -2.63 -11.18
C ALA A 286 14.45 -3.29 -9.89
N ALA A 287 15.44 -4.17 -10.03
CA ALA A 287 16.23 -4.69 -8.91
C ALA A 287 15.39 -5.42 -7.84
N PHE A 288 14.40 -6.20 -8.30
CA PHE A 288 13.54 -7.03 -7.45
C PHE A 288 14.35 -8.17 -6.81
N ARG A 289 14.30 -8.28 -5.49
CA ARG A 289 14.92 -9.37 -4.74
C ARG A 289 14.02 -9.81 -3.60
N PHE A 290 14.03 -11.11 -3.34
CA PHE A 290 13.34 -11.72 -2.21
C PHE A 290 14.34 -12.34 -1.27
N TYR A 291 14.04 -12.27 0.01
CA TYR A 291 14.84 -12.87 1.07
C TYR A 291 13.93 -13.57 2.06
N ALA A 292 14.38 -14.68 2.63
CA ALA A 292 13.67 -15.39 3.69
C ALA A 292 14.70 -16.03 4.64
N PRO A 293 14.40 -16.19 5.94
CA PRO A 293 15.27 -16.89 6.87
C PRO A 293 15.60 -18.30 6.35
N SER A 294 16.81 -18.79 6.62
CA SER A 294 17.10 -20.21 6.44
C SER A 294 16.24 -21.05 7.38
N SER A 295 15.66 -22.12 6.85
CA SER A 295 14.91 -23.12 7.61
C SER A 295 15.79 -23.99 8.50
#